data_AF-A0A8S3GZ17-F1
#
_entry.id   AF-A0A8S3GZ17-F1
#
_cell.length_a   1.000
_cell.length_b   1.000
_cell.length_c   1.000
_cell.angle_alpha   90.00
_cell.angle_beta   90.00
_cell.angle_gamma   90.00
#
_symmetry.space_group_name_H-M   'P 1'
#
loop_
_entity.id
_entity.type
_entity.pdbx_description
1 polymer ?
#
loop_
_entity_poly.entity_id
_entity_poly.type
_entity_poly.pdbx_seq_one_letter_code
_entity_poly.pdbx_strand_id
1 'polypeptide(L)'
;LTTSSTETVYAVWNTTAGSDSNLASDGTGIGKYYPGEGPGNICDRNTSTKYASFGNCNSIASGSPTCSRNTGFYLTLQRGTSLLVAFRLATANSYPQRDPLMITIEGSNNNSTELTRGSSWTLLYNGSSGISTNQTRLTYGSTQWLPKNST
;
A
#
# COMPACT_ATOMS: atom_id res chain seq x y z
N LEU A 1 7.23 -15.53 -2.08
CA LEU A 1 6.83 -15.30 -3.49
C LEU A 1 6.71 -13.80 -3.71
N THR A 2 7.38 -13.26 -4.73
CA THR A 2 7.14 -11.88 -5.20
C THR A 2 5.78 -11.81 -5.89
N THR A 3 5.03 -10.73 -5.71
CA THR A 3 3.85 -10.46 -6.55
C THR A 3 4.24 -10.56 -8.04
N SER A 4 3.31 -11.05 -8.86
CA SER A 4 3.50 -11.00 -10.31
C SER A 4 3.45 -9.53 -10.76
N SER A 5 4.16 -9.19 -11.83
CA SER A 5 4.00 -7.87 -12.48
C SER A 5 2.67 -7.75 -13.24
N THR A 6 1.86 -8.81 -13.25
CA THR A 6 0.56 -8.88 -13.93
C THR A 6 -0.63 -8.69 -12.98
N GLU A 7 -0.40 -8.57 -11.67
CA GLU A 7 -1.49 -8.37 -10.71
C GLU A 7 -2.12 -6.99 -10.93
N THR A 8 -3.45 -6.94 -10.98
CA THR A 8 -4.15 -5.66 -10.98
C THR A 8 -4.17 -5.10 -9.56
N VAL A 9 -3.60 -3.92 -9.39
CA VAL A 9 -3.51 -3.22 -8.11
C VAL A 9 -4.50 -2.05 -8.11
N TYR A 10 -5.29 -1.96 -7.06
CA TYR A 10 -6.29 -0.92 -6.85
C TYR A 10 -5.86 -0.02 -5.70
N ALA A 11 -5.81 1.28 -5.95
CA ALA A 11 -5.52 2.27 -4.92
C ALA A 11 -6.77 2.55 -4.08
N VAL A 12 -6.60 2.69 -2.77
CA VAL A 12 -7.69 3.05 -1.84
C VAL A 12 -7.27 4.20 -0.92
N TRP A 13 -8.28 4.92 -0.44
CA TRP A 13 -8.13 6.01 0.52
C TRP A 13 -9.24 5.98 1.57
N ASN A 14 -9.11 6.82 2.60
CA ASN A 14 -9.94 6.78 3.80
C ASN A 14 -9.87 5.41 4.48
N THR A 15 -8.69 4.77 4.47
CA THR A 15 -8.51 3.42 5.00
C THR A 15 -7.96 3.45 6.42
N THR A 16 -8.54 2.57 7.24
CA THR A 16 -8.04 2.09 8.53
C THR A 16 -8.38 0.61 8.59
N ALA A 17 -7.54 -0.22 9.24
CA ALA A 17 -7.79 -1.65 9.33
C ALA A 17 -9.21 -1.97 9.86
N GLY A 18 -9.88 -2.91 9.22
CA GLY A 18 -11.26 -3.31 9.52
C GLY A 18 -12.36 -2.30 9.15
N SER A 19 -12.02 -1.16 8.54
CA SER A 19 -12.98 -0.13 8.14
C SER A 19 -13.19 -0.07 6.63
N ASP A 20 -14.36 0.41 6.22
CA ASP A 20 -14.65 0.66 4.81
C ASP A 20 -13.67 1.67 4.20
N SER A 21 -13.37 1.48 2.92
CA SER A 21 -12.47 2.34 2.15
C SER A 21 -13.12 2.77 0.84
N ASN A 22 -12.56 3.80 0.23
CA ASN A 22 -13.00 4.28 -1.08
C ASN A 22 -11.91 4.02 -2.11
N LEU A 23 -12.31 3.70 -3.34
CA LEU A 23 -11.38 3.66 -4.46
C LEU A 23 -10.77 5.04 -4.68
N ALA A 24 -9.45 5.07 -4.79
CA ALA A 24 -8.73 6.26 -5.23
C ALA A 24 -8.67 6.29 -6.76
N SER A 25 -8.57 7.50 -7.32
CA SER A 25 -8.54 7.71 -8.77
C SER A 25 -7.40 8.62 -9.19
N ASP A 26 -7.06 8.57 -10.48
CA ASP A 26 -6.06 9.46 -11.07
C ASP A 26 -6.50 10.93 -10.91
N GLY A 27 -5.53 11.79 -10.59
CA GLY A 27 -5.71 13.24 -10.56
C GLY A 27 -5.07 13.90 -9.34
N THR A 28 -5.59 15.05 -8.95
CA THR A 28 -5.05 15.85 -7.84
C THR A 28 -6.08 16.04 -6.73
N GLY A 29 -5.64 15.95 -5.47
CA GLY A 29 -6.46 16.25 -4.30
C GLY A 29 -6.94 15.03 -3.54
N ILE A 30 -7.95 15.23 -2.69
CA ILE A 30 -8.41 14.22 -1.73
C ILE A 30 -8.88 12.96 -2.47
N GLY A 31 -8.41 11.80 -2.01
CA GLY A 31 -8.76 10.51 -2.61
C GLY A 31 -8.19 10.27 -4.01
N LYS A 32 -7.14 11.02 -4.37
CA LYS A 32 -6.45 10.86 -5.64
C LYS A 32 -5.04 10.29 -5.46
N TYR A 33 -4.47 9.83 -6.56
CA TYR A 33 -3.03 9.56 -6.70
C TYR A 33 -2.46 10.34 -7.89
N TYR A 34 -1.17 10.63 -7.81
CA TYR A 34 -0.47 11.41 -8.83
C TYR A 34 -0.57 10.74 -10.21
N PRO A 35 -0.93 11.49 -11.27
CA PRO A 35 -0.96 10.95 -12.62
C PRO A 35 0.42 10.38 -13.01
N GLY A 36 0.44 9.13 -13.49
CA GLY A 36 1.69 8.40 -13.80
C GLY A 36 2.40 7.74 -12.61
N GLU A 37 1.96 8.03 -11.37
CA GLU A 37 2.47 7.40 -10.13
C GLU A 37 1.36 6.59 -9.45
N GLY A 38 0.63 5.83 -10.27
CA GLY A 38 -0.52 5.04 -9.87
C GLY A 38 -0.18 3.68 -9.25
N PRO A 39 -1.20 2.91 -8.84
CA PRO A 39 -1.02 1.65 -8.12
C PRO A 39 -0.27 0.56 -8.90
N GLY A 40 -0.24 0.63 -10.24
CA GLY A 40 0.53 -0.31 -11.07
C GLY A 40 2.03 -0.33 -10.74
N ASN A 41 2.58 0.79 -10.25
CA ASN A 41 4.00 0.92 -9.90
C ASN A 41 4.36 0.16 -8.60
N ILE A 42 3.40 -0.42 -7.88
CA ILE A 42 3.67 -1.18 -6.64
C ILE A 42 4.27 -2.56 -6.94
N CYS A 43 3.83 -3.19 -8.03
CA CYS A 43 4.20 -4.57 -8.38
C CYS A 43 5.03 -4.68 -9.67
N ASP A 44 5.51 -3.56 -10.23
CA ASP A 44 6.26 -3.52 -11.49
C ASP A 44 7.75 -3.91 -11.36
N ARG A 45 8.21 -4.18 -10.12
CA ARG A 45 9.59 -4.57 -9.78
C ARG A 45 10.64 -3.49 -10.10
N ASN A 46 10.22 -2.24 -10.19
CA ASN A 46 11.11 -1.11 -10.45
C ASN A 46 11.08 -0.15 -9.27
N THR A 47 12.17 -0.05 -8.51
CA THR A 47 12.22 0.91 -7.40
C THR A 47 12.29 2.37 -7.87
N SER A 48 12.50 2.63 -9.16
CA SER A 48 12.53 3.98 -9.75
C SER A 48 11.14 4.55 -10.04
N THR A 49 10.10 3.72 -10.05
CA THR A 49 8.69 4.12 -10.11
C THR A 49 8.08 4.04 -8.72
N LYS A 50 6.91 4.66 -8.52
CA LYS A 50 6.24 4.67 -7.21
C LYS A 50 4.74 4.83 -7.33
N TYR A 51 4.03 4.38 -6.30
CA TYR A 51 2.66 4.81 -6.02
C TYR A 51 2.70 6.01 -5.07
N ALA A 52 2.09 7.12 -5.45
CA ALA A 52 2.01 8.33 -4.63
C ALA A 52 0.55 8.75 -4.46
N SER A 53 0.03 8.59 -3.25
CA SER A 53 -1.32 9.04 -2.90
C SER A 53 -1.32 10.46 -2.35
N PHE A 54 -2.38 11.22 -2.61
CA PHE A 54 -2.65 12.47 -1.89
C PHE A 54 -3.31 12.22 -0.54
N GLY A 55 -3.98 11.08 -0.36
CA GLY A 55 -4.77 10.77 0.83
C GLY A 55 -5.82 11.85 1.11
N ASN A 56 -5.71 12.48 2.28
CA ASN A 56 -6.57 13.55 2.73
C ASN A 56 -6.08 14.97 2.36
N CYS A 57 -5.03 15.10 1.54
CA CYS A 57 -4.50 16.40 1.11
C CYS A 57 -5.15 16.88 -0.20
N ASN A 58 -5.39 18.19 -0.27
CA ASN A 58 -6.06 18.84 -1.40
C ASN A 58 -5.13 19.27 -2.54
N SER A 59 -3.80 19.23 -2.37
CA SER A 59 -2.85 19.73 -3.37
C SER A 59 -1.49 19.03 -3.35
N ILE A 60 -0.78 19.15 -4.48
CA ILE A 60 0.57 18.62 -4.75
C ILE A 60 1.63 19.22 -3.82
N ALA A 61 1.39 20.46 -3.40
CA ALA A 61 2.41 21.34 -2.85
C ALA A 61 2.68 21.17 -1.36
N SER A 62 1.91 20.35 -0.62
CA SER A 62 1.91 20.52 0.83
C SER A 62 3.26 20.17 1.46
N GLY A 63 4.11 19.36 0.80
CA GLY A 63 5.33 18.80 1.42
C GLY A 63 5.05 18.10 2.74
N SER A 64 3.77 17.89 3.06
CA SER A 64 3.33 17.74 4.43
C SER A 64 3.58 16.29 4.82
N PRO A 65 4.16 16.05 6.01
CA PRO A 65 4.36 14.70 6.53
C PRO A 65 3.04 13.99 6.81
N THR A 66 1.91 14.71 6.80
CA THR A 66 0.57 14.13 7.02
C THR A 66 -0.16 13.79 5.74
N CYS A 67 0.32 14.21 4.56
CA CYS A 67 -0.26 13.75 3.31
C CYS A 67 -0.02 12.26 3.12
N SER A 68 -0.90 11.62 2.35
CA SER A 68 -0.87 10.17 2.11
C SER A 68 -1.21 9.30 3.34
N ARG A 69 -1.62 9.89 4.47
CA ARG A 69 -2.18 9.12 5.60
C ARG A 69 -3.53 8.52 5.22
N ASN A 70 -3.88 7.39 5.85
CA ASN A 70 -5.11 6.65 5.60
C ASN A 70 -5.29 6.31 4.11
N THR A 71 -4.19 5.89 3.47
CA THR A 71 -4.15 5.41 2.10
C THR A 71 -3.58 4.01 2.07
N GLY A 72 -3.89 3.29 1.01
CA GLY A 72 -3.40 1.93 0.80
C GLY A 72 -3.68 1.48 -0.61
N PHE A 73 -3.60 0.17 -0.78
CA PHE A 73 -3.94 -0.52 -2.00
C PHE A 73 -4.36 -1.95 -1.67
N TYR A 74 -5.11 -2.55 -2.58
CA TYR A 74 -5.32 -3.99 -2.59
C TYR A 74 -5.03 -4.56 -3.98
N LEU A 75 -4.77 -5.86 -4.04
CA LEU A 75 -4.65 -6.59 -5.29
C LEU A 75 -5.33 -7.94 -5.13
N THR A 76 -5.88 -8.44 -6.23
CA THR A 76 -6.43 -9.79 -6.30
C THR A 76 -5.36 -10.69 -6.92
N LEU A 77 -4.98 -11.76 -6.22
CA LEU A 77 -3.91 -12.64 -6.66
C LEU A 77 -4.38 -13.55 -7.80
N GLN A 78 -3.82 -13.38 -9.01
CA GLN A 78 -4.15 -14.21 -10.18
C GLN A 78 -3.78 -15.68 -10.00
N ARG A 79 -2.88 -15.98 -9.07
CA ARG A 79 -2.46 -17.34 -8.70
C ARG A 79 -3.42 -18.05 -7.73
N GLY A 80 -4.56 -17.42 -7.40
CA GLY A 80 -5.53 -17.93 -6.44
C GLY A 80 -5.13 -17.68 -4.98
N THR A 81 -5.91 -18.26 -4.06
CA THR A 81 -5.72 -18.11 -2.62
C THR A 81 -4.28 -18.47 -2.22
N SER A 82 -3.64 -17.57 -1.50
CA SER A 82 -2.24 -17.69 -1.10
C SER A 82 -2.06 -17.27 0.35
N LEU A 83 -1.10 -17.91 1.03
CA LEU A 83 -0.65 -17.47 2.35
C LEU A 83 0.39 -16.35 2.20
N LEU A 84 0.16 -15.21 2.86
CA LEU A 84 1.17 -14.18 2.99
C LEU A 84 2.16 -14.58 4.08
N VAL A 85 3.41 -14.86 3.69
CA VAL A 85 4.47 -15.28 4.64
C VAL A 85 5.41 -14.13 5.02
N ALA A 86 5.66 -13.23 4.09
CA ALA A 86 6.58 -12.11 4.27
C ALA A 86 6.31 -11.02 3.23
N PHE A 87 6.74 -9.80 3.54
CA PHE A 87 6.70 -8.67 2.62
C PHE A 87 7.97 -7.81 2.75
N ARG A 88 8.20 -6.95 1.76
CA ARG A 88 9.20 -5.88 1.82
C ARG A 88 8.69 -4.70 0.99
N LEU A 89 8.96 -3.49 1.44
CA LEU A 89 8.65 -2.25 0.71
C LEU A 89 9.94 -1.53 0.32
N ALA A 90 9.89 -0.71 -0.72
CA ALA A 90 10.97 0.18 -1.12
C ALA A 90 10.59 1.64 -0.86
N THR A 91 11.58 2.46 -0.49
CA THR A 91 11.39 3.90 -0.38
C THR A 91 11.28 4.54 -1.77
N ALA A 92 10.41 5.55 -1.90
CA ALA A 92 10.28 6.35 -3.12
C ALA A 92 11.48 7.30 -3.34
N ASN A 93 11.45 8.17 -4.36
CA ASN A 93 12.32 9.37 -4.50
C ASN A 93 11.62 10.65 -4.00
N SER A 94 10.85 10.58 -2.92
CA SER A 94 10.06 11.72 -2.39
C SER A 94 10.51 12.16 -1.00
N TYR A 95 9.69 12.89 -0.24
CA TYR A 95 10.03 13.33 1.12
C TYR A 95 10.17 12.14 2.08
N PRO A 96 11.32 11.92 2.75
CA PRO A 96 11.52 10.79 3.68
C PRO A 96 10.51 10.76 4.82
N GLN A 97 10.02 11.93 5.23
CA GLN A 97 9.02 12.07 6.30
C GLN A 97 7.66 11.44 5.96
N ARG A 98 7.42 11.08 4.69
CA ARG A 98 6.21 10.39 4.23
C ARG A 98 6.42 8.89 4.01
N ASP A 99 7.61 8.36 4.26
CA ASP A 99 7.85 6.93 4.13
C ASP A 99 6.96 6.19 5.16
N PRO A 100 6.25 5.12 4.75
CA PRO A 100 5.35 4.41 5.64
C PRO A 100 6.16 3.54 6.60
N LEU A 101 6.52 4.07 7.77
CA LEU A 101 7.32 3.32 8.77
C LEU A 101 6.51 2.21 9.46
N MET A 102 5.20 2.41 9.58
CA MET A 102 4.23 1.49 10.18
C MET A 102 3.10 1.26 9.20
N ILE A 103 2.64 0.01 9.08
CA ILE A 103 1.55 -0.39 8.20
C ILE A 103 0.68 -1.46 8.85
N THR A 104 -0.54 -1.58 8.34
CA THR A 104 -1.38 -2.77 8.51
C THR A 104 -1.44 -3.54 7.20
N ILE A 105 -1.48 -4.87 7.27
CA ILE A 105 -1.81 -5.73 6.13
C ILE A 105 -3.00 -6.59 6.52
N GLU A 106 -3.97 -6.66 5.63
CA GLU A 106 -5.17 -7.46 5.80
C GLU A 106 -5.31 -8.44 4.61
N GLY A 107 -6.03 -9.52 4.82
CA GLY A 107 -6.32 -10.54 3.81
C GLY A 107 -7.82 -10.74 3.64
N SER A 108 -8.23 -11.12 2.43
CA SER A 108 -9.61 -11.42 2.10
C SER A 108 -9.69 -12.57 1.10
N ASN A 109 -10.71 -13.41 1.24
CA ASN A 109 -11.16 -14.36 0.21
C ASN A 109 -12.56 -13.99 -0.33
N ASN A 110 -13.06 -12.79 -0.02
CA ASN A 110 -14.34 -12.29 -0.53
C ASN A 110 -14.26 -11.93 -2.02
N ASN A 111 -15.42 -11.76 -2.63
CA ASN A 111 -15.52 -11.34 -4.02
C ASN A 111 -14.97 -9.93 -4.24
N SER A 112 -14.45 -9.66 -5.44
CA SER A 112 -13.86 -8.36 -5.80
C SER A 112 -14.78 -7.17 -5.56
N THR A 113 -16.10 -7.36 -5.66
CA THR A 113 -17.12 -6.34 -5.40
C THR A 113 -17.24 -5.93 -3.94
N GLU A 114 -16.68 -6.70 -3.01
CA GLU A 114 -16.74 -6.44 -1.57
C GLU A 114 -15.44 -5.86 -1.01
N LEU A 115 -14.38 -5.77 -1.81
CA LEU A 115 -13.03 -5.42 -1.32
C LEU A 115 -12.88 -3.97 -0.84
N THR A 116 -13.90 -3.12 -1.00
CA THR A 116 -13.96 -1.80 -0.36
C THR A 116 -14.63 -1.82 1.02
N ARG A 117 -15.24 -2.94 1.43
CA ARG A 117 -15.88 -3.10 2.75
C ARG A 117 -14.87 -3.60 3.77
N GLY A 118 -14.74 -2.91 4.90
CA GLY A 118 -13.83 -3.28 5.99
C GLY A 118 -14.13 -4.67 6.54
N SER A 119 -15.40 -5.05 6.58
CA SER A 119 -15.86 -6.37 7.04
C SER A 119 -15.42 -7.54 6.16
N SER A 120 -14.92 -7.27 4.95
CA SER A 120 -14.35 -8.30 4.06
C SER A 120 -12.89 -8.61 4.36
N TRP A 121 -12.25 -7.87 5.27
CA TRP A 121 -10.82 -7.98 5.55
C TRP A 121 -10.54 -8.54 6.94
N THR A 122 -9.55 -9.41 7.03
CA THR A 122 -9.00 -9.92 8.30
C THR A 122 -7.60 -9.37 8.49
N LEU A 123 -7.33 -8.73 9.63
CA LEU A 123 -6.02 -8.22 9.97
C LEU A 123 -4.99 -9.35 10.08
N LEU A 124 -3.93 -9.28 9.29
CA LEU A 124 -2.82 -10.25 9.26
C LEU A 124 -1.55 -9.71 9.90
N TYR A 125 -1.33 -8.39 9.79
CA TYR A 125 -0.12 -7.73 10.27
C TYR A 125 -0.44 -6.31 10.72
N ASN A 126 0.14 -5.89 11.83
CA ASN A 126 0.16 -4.50 12.30
C ASN A 126 1.53 -4.23 12.92
N GLY A 127 2.36 -3.46 12.23
CA GLY A 127 3.76 -3.33 12.63
C GLY A 127 4.61 -2.50 11.66
N SER A 128 5.92 -2.66 11.78
CA SER A 128 6.89 -1.95 10.94
C SER A 128 6.77 -2.35 9.47
N SER A 129 7.02 -1.43 8.54
CA SER A 129 7.20 -1.78 7.14
C SER A 129 8.57 -2.37 6.81
N GLY A 130 9.51 -2.31 7.76
CA GLY A 130 10.92 -2.62 7.55
C GLY A 130 11.75 -1.47 6.96
N ILE A 131 11.12 -0.32 6.65
CA ILE A 131 11.82 0.91 6.25
C ILE A 131 12.36 1.63 7.48
N SER A 132 13.60 2.13 7.42
CA SER A 132 14.18 3.00 8.44
C SER A 132 14.14 4.48 8.05
N THR A 133 14.15 5.38 9.03
CA THR A 133 14.06 6.84 8.82
C THR A 133 15.23 7.44 8.02
N ASN A 134 16.38 6.76 8.01
CA ASN A 134 17.60 7.19 7.32
C ASN A 134 17.96 6.27 6.14
N GLN A 135 16.99 5.52 5.62
CA GLN A 135 17.24 4.58 4.53
C GLN A 135 17.59 5.30 3.23
N THR A 136 18.53 4.73 2.47
CA THR A 136 18.82 5.17 1.09
C THR A 136 17.55 5.13 0.24
N ARG A 137 17.32 6.17 -0.57
CA ARG A 137 16.12 6.26 -1.43
C ARG A 137 16.16 5.23 -2.54
N LEU A 138 14.99 4.80 -3.02
CA LEU A 138 14.85 3.82 -4.10
C LEU A 138 15.44 2.44 -3.76
N THR A 139 15.51 2.12 -2.47
CA THR A 139 16.01 0.83 -1.97
C THR A 139 14.96 0.10 -1.14
N TYR A 140 15.04 -1.22 -1.12
CA TYR A 140 14.19 -2.06 -0.26
C TYR A 140 14.60 -1.95 1.20
N GLY A 141 13.60 -1.87 2.08
CA GLY A 141 13.78 -2.05 3.51
C GLY A 141 14.00 -3.52 3.89
N SER A 142 14.10 -3.76 5.19
CA SER A 142 14.23 -5.11 5.75
C SER A 142 12.97 -5.95 5.51
N THR A 143 13.14 -7.23 5.18
CA THR A 143 12.02 -8.16 5.02
C THR A 143 11.30 -8.37 6.35
N GLN A 144 9.99 -8.16 6.33
CA GLN A 144 9.12 -8.43 7.47
C GLN A 144 8.45 -9.78 7.28
N TRP A 145 8.55 -10.61 8.31
CA TRP A 145 7.88 -11.91 8.36
C TRP A 145 6.58 -11.77 9.14
N LEU A 146 5.50 -12.34 8.60
CA LEU A 146 4.27 -12.41 9.38
C LEU A 146 4.48 -13.41 10.52
N PRO A 147 3.92 -13.15 11.72
CA PRO A 147 3.92 -14.12 12.80
C PRO A 147 3.41 -15.45 12.26
N LYS A 148 4.08 -16.55 12.59
CA LYS A 148 3.52 -17.89 12.37
C LYS A 148 2.31 -18.03 13.30
N ASN A 149 1.14 -17.59 12.84
CA ASN A 149 -0.09 -18.02 13.46
C ASN A 149 -0.26 -19.49 13.08
N SER A 150 -0.20 -20.35 14.10
CA SER A 150 -0.52 -21.75 13.99
C SER A 150 -2.01 -21.85 13.64
N THR A 151 -2.33 -22.73 12.69
CA THR A 151 -3.64 -23.10 12.12
C THR A 151 -4.20 -22.18 11.05
#